data_AF-A0A0F2LT87-F1
#
_entry.id   AF-A0A0F2LT87-F1
#
_cell.length_a   1.000
_cell.length_b   1.000
_cell.length_c   1.000
_cell.angle_alpha   90.00
_cell.angle_beta   90.00
_cell.angle_gamma   90.00
#
_symmetry.space_group_name_H-M   'P 1'
#
loop_
_entity.id
_entity.type
_entity.pdbx_description
1 polymer ?
#
loop_
_entity_poly.entity_id
_entity_poly.type
_entity_poly.pdbx_seq_one_letter_code
_entity_poly.pdbx_strand_id
1 'polypeptide(L)'
;MQISTILAAFVGTAPVLTAIYREGNTCTVTPQGAATIKRRSPAPEPAAAPGPQPEPVSDYISEQNIAHEQYPTDRTDAPTPTSVIYNEVYPRPEPGSDGARRYDRKAAAVSESIAAARQASALASVAAVKALASAKAKGFAGHGSRGPLNARDTDILESTEGTGERATFDAAAPDDTPQILAAFKQCGHDGRIVFSEGTYNIRQVMNTTDLRNCDIDILGTFVWSGDNIQYWLSHSYSVAYAGRSTAWLLGGTNVSMRGYGKALFNGNGQTWIDQNHGQSNQNGRPISLTIWHGTNIFIDGITWRMSQFWHTFVAHSQNVTMTNLDMDTHSSNSNSAVNTDGTDTWNSRDIVISNWTVKCGDDCISVKGNSTNVHVSNVVCYESGCACIGSIGSNSGQPDYVENVLFENITCHHSSNAAWIKTYPGTGHVRNVTFKDIVVDNVDQPIYVTPCIYSGNGCDSSRLTISDVTWKNVTGTSRYNVAVGIHCSSAAPCTGFHFEDIDIKSVAGGTSKVLCSNIKNQATSGLTCTETCPANWPQQLRGNR
;
A
#
# COMPACT_ATOMS: atom_id res chain seq x y z
N MET A 1 -1.97 22.40 15.67
CA MET A 1 -0.99 21.56 16.38
C MET A 1 -1.13 20.06 16.10
N GLN A 2 -1.98 19.62 15.12
CA GLN A 2 -2.23 18.19 14.85
C GLN A 2 -1.42 17.58 13.69
N ILE A 3 -0.95 18.38 12.71
CA ILE A 3 -0.17 17.86 11.56
C ILE A 3 1.16 17.22 12.01
N SER A 4 1.79 17.77 13.05
CA SER A 4 3.07 17.26 13.57
C SER A 4 2.99 15.86 14.15
N THR A 5 1.84 15.42 14.68
CA THR A 5 1.70 14.08 15.30
C THR A 5 1.54 12.99 14.25
N ILE A 6 0.86 13.30 13.14
CA ILE A 6 0.70 12.39 11.99
C ILE A 6 2.06 12.21 11.30
N LEU A 7 2.75 13.32 10.97
CA LEU A 7 4.11 13.23 10.44
C LEU A 7 5.07 12.57 11.42
N ALA A 8 4.98 12.80 12.74
CA ALA A 8 5.86 12.12 13.70
C ALA A 8 5.70 10.59 13.72
N ALA A 9 4.50 10.06 13.41
CA ALA A 9 4.30 8.63 13.19
C ALA A 9 4.94 8.15 11.86
N PHE A 10 5.01 9.02 10.84
CA PHE A 10 5.62 8.73 9.53
C PHE A 10 7.12 9.12 9.40
N VAL A 11 7.68 9.85 10.38
CA VAL A 11 9.11 10.26 10.43
C VAL A 11 10.02 9.10 10.90
N GLY A 12 9.42 7.96 11.25
CA GLY A 12 10.11 6.67 11.19
C GLY A 12 10.36 6.34 9.72
N THR A 13 11.53 6.73 9.23
CA THR A 13 12.13 6.37 7.93
C THR A 13 11.32 5.31 7.17
N ALA A 14 10.71 5.66 6.04
CA ALA A 14 10.50 4.68 4.99
C ALA A 14 11.84 3.94 4.88
N PRO A 15 11.90 2.63 5.16
CA PRO A 15 13.14 1.94 4.95
C PRO A 15 13.33 2.05 3.45
N VAL A 16 14.25 2.92 3.03
CA VAL A 16 15.01 2.63 1.84
C VAL A 16 15.63 1.28 2.18
N LEU A 17 14.93 0.21 1.80
CA LEU A 17 15.50 -1.11 1.69
C LEU A 17 16.56 -0.92 0.60
N THR A 18 17.71 -0.40 1.05
CA THR A 18 18.98 -0.51 0.35
C THR A 18 18.97 -1.97 -0.04
N ALA A 19 18.93 -2.28 -1.33
CA ALA A 19 18.93 -3.66 -1.81
C ALA A 19 20.11 -4.32 -1.10
N ILE A 20 19.83 -5.07 -0.05
CA ILE A 20 20.89 -5.73 0.68
C ILE A 20 21.09 -6.92 -0.23
N TYR A 21 22.02 -6.77 -1.18
CA TYR A 21 22.55 -7.87 -1.95
C TYR A 21 23.12 -8.84 -0.92
N ARG A 22 22.27 -9.75 -0.44
CA ARG A 22 22.58 -10.74 0.57
C ARG A 22 22.88 -12.04 -0.16
N GLU A 23 23.91 -12.71 0.34
CA GLU A 23 24.44 -13.94 -0.22
C GLU A 23 23.35 -15.02 -0.24
N GLY A 24 22.84 -15.35 -1.43
CA GLY A 24 21.63 -16.16 -1.59
C GLY A 24 21.51 -16.82 -2.96
N ASN A 25 20.66 -17.86 -3.05
CA ASN A 25 20.36 -18.49 -4.34
C ASN A 25 19.63 -17.51 -5.26
N THR A 26 19.99 -17.49 -6.55
CA THR A 26 19.24 -16.76 -7.57
C THR A 26 18.52 -17.74 -8.48
N CYS A 27 17.20 -17.63 -8.55
CA CYS A 27 16.36 -18.34 -9.50
C CYS A 27 16.03 -17.40 -10.65
N THR A 28 16.44 -17.75 -11.87
CA THR A 28 16.02 -17.04 -13.08
C THR A 28 14.97 -17.86 -13.79
N VAL A 29 13.78 -17.27 -13.94
CA VAL A 29 12.64 -17.85 -14.64
C VAL A 29 12.54 -17.17 -16.00
N THR A 30 12.30 -17.97 -17.05
CA THR A 30 12.03 -17.50 -18.41
C THR A 30 10.66 -18.05 -18.84
N PRO A 31 9.91 -17.34 -19.70
CA PRO A 31 8.65 -17.86 -20.24
C PRO A 31 8.82 -19.24 -20.88
N GLN A 32 7.88 -20.16 -20.63
CA GLN A 32 7.84 -21.52 -21.18
C GLN A 32 9.10 -22.37 -20.90
N GLY A 33 10.01 -21.87 -20.06
CA GLY A 33 11.25 -22.51 -19.67
C GLY A 33 11.22 -22.97 -18.22
N ALA A 34 12.07 -23.93 -17.89
CA ALA A 34 12.29 -24.32 -16.50
C ALA A 34 13.03 -23.19 -15.75
N ALA A 35 12.69 -23.00 -14.47
CA ALA A 35 13.47 -22.13 -13.59
C ALA A 35 14.92 -22.64 -13.50
N THR A 36 15.88 -21.76 -13.75
CA THR A 36 17.30 -22.06 -13.63
C THR A 36 17.83 -21.54 -12.30
N ILE A 37 18.53 -22.38 -11.55
CA ILE A 37 19.12 -22.00 -10.27
C ILE A 37 20.59 -21.72 -10.48
N LYS A 38 21.01 -20.48 -10.23
CA LYS A 38 22.41 -20.16 -10.02
C LYS A 38 22.71 -20.19 -8.53
N ARG A 39 23.24 -21.33 -8.07
CA ARG A 39 23.82 -21.45 -6.73
C ARG A 39 25.14 -20.68 -6.73
N ARG A 40 25.31 -19.71 -5.83
CA ARG A 40 26.65 -19.16 -5.59
C ARG A 40 27.34 -20.06 -4.57
N SER A 41 28.52 -20.58 -4.91
CA SER A 41 29.41 -21.20 -3.94
C SER A 41 29.72 -20.20 -2.82
N PRO A 42 29.84 -20.64 -1.55
CA PRO A 42 30.35 -19.77 -0.51
C PRO A 42 31.66 -19.16 -1.00
N ALA A 43 31.86 -17.85 -0.76
CA ALA A 43 33.16 -17.25 -0.98
C ALA A 43 34.21 -18.12 -0.26
N PRO A 44 35.37 -18.44 -0.87
CA PRO A 44 36.41 -19.12 -0.13
C PRO A 44 36.70 -18.27 1.11
N GLU A 45 36.68 -18.92 2.29
CA GLU A 45 37.15 -18.31 3.52
C GLU A 45 38.46 -17.59 3.22
N PRO A 46 38.64 -16.31 3.60
CA PRO A 46 39.91 -15.66 3.42
C PRO A 46 40.96 -16.54 4.09
N ALA A 47 41.91 -17.04 3.30
CA ALA A 47 42.99 -17.89 3.81
C ALA A 47 43.55 -17.24 5.07
N ALA A 48 43.52 -17.98 6.18
CA ALA A 48 44.03 -17.50 7.45
C ALA A 48 45.41 -16.89 7.19
N ALA A 49 45.54 -15.59 7.46
CA ALA A 49 46.83 -14.93 7.40
C ALA A 49 47.79 -15.73 8.31
N PRO A 50 49.02 -16.05 7.87
CA PRO A 50 49.98 -16.71 8.74
C PRO A 50 50.11 -15.86 9.99
N GLY A 51 49.75 -16.45 11.14
CA GLY A 51 49.89 -15.78 12.43
C GLY A 51 51.34 -15.34 12.64
N PRO A 52 51.57 -14.23 13.36
CA PRO A 52 52.93 -13.80 13.67
C PRO A 52 53.67 -14.93 14.38
N GLN A 53 54.88 -15.24 13.90
CA GLN A 53 55.79 -16.18 14.53
C GLN A 53 55.99 -15.78 16.00
N PRO A 54 55.92 -16.72 16.96
CA PRO A 54 56.23 -16.40 18.34
C PRO A 54 57.74 -16.14 18.48
N GLU A 55 58.08 -14.96 18.98
CA GLU A 55 59.41 -14.64 19.50
C GLU A 55 59.74 -15.56 20.70
N PRO A 56 61.01 -15.98 20.86
CA PRO A 56 61.38 -17.03 21.79
C PRO A 56 61.35 -16.54 23.24
N VAL A 57 60.54 -17.19 24.08
CA VAL A 57 60.63 -17.03 25.55
C VAL A 57 61.36 -18.24 26.10
N SER A 58 62.48 -17.97 26.76
CA SER A 58 63.36 -18.95 27.39
C SER A 58 62.67 -19.68 28.55
N ASP A 59 62.91 -20.98 28.61
CA ASP A 59 62.51 -21.91 29.65
C ASP A 59 62.83 -21.43 31.08
N TYR A 60 61.83 -21.53 31.96
CA TYR A 60 62.05 -21.87 33.37
C TYR A 60 61.06 -22.95 33.79
N ILE A 61 61.65 -24.07 34.20
CA ILE A 61 61.03 -25.32 34.64
C ILE A 61 60.36 -25.14 36.01
N SER A 62 59.14 -25.67 36.19
CA SER A 62 58.86 -26.57 37.32
C SER A 62 57.59 -27.39 37.06
N GLU A 63 57.74 -28.70 37.26
CA GLU A 63 56.75 -29.75 37.11
C GLU A 63 55.63 -29.65 38.15
N GLN A 64 54.40 -30.01 37.76
CA GLN A 64 53.54 -30.82 38.61
C GLN A 64 52.46 -31.55 37.78
N ASN A 65 52.48 -32.88 37.93
CA ASN A 65 51.53 -33.86 37.42
C ASN A 65 50.09 -33.60 37.91
N ILE A 66 49.08 -34.06 37.17
CA ILE A 66 48.15 -35.15 37.57
C ILE A 66 47.05 -35.39 36.50
N ALA A 67 47.06 -36.64 36.03
CA ALA A 67 46.00 -37.57 35.63
C ALA A 67 44.71 -37.13 34.88
N HIS A 68 44.53 -37.83 33.76
CA HIS A 68 43.28 -38.27 33.15
C HIS A 68 42.31 -38.92 34.15
N GLU A 69 41.01 -38.70 33.97
CA GLU A 69 40.00 -39.72 34.26
C GLU A 69 38.82 -39.64 33.26
N GLN A 70 38.43 -40.81 32.76
CA GLN A 70 37.38 -41.05 31.77
C GLN A 70 36.01 -41.21 32.46
N TYR A 71 34.95 -40.76 31.76
CA TYR A 71 33.58 -41.31 31.61
C TYR A 71 33.03 -42.33 32.65
N PRO A 72 31.72 -42.29 33.00
CA PRO A 72 30.71 -42.81 32.07
C PRO A 72 29.28 -42.24 32.11
N THR A 73 28.60 -42.64 31.03
CA THR A 73 27.17 -42.64 30.68
C THR A 73 26.23 -43.27 31.72
N ASP A 74 25.00 -42.76 31.88
CA ASP A 74 23.77 -43.52 31.52
C ASP A 74 22.46 -42.69 31.58
N ARG A 75 21.52 -43.07 30.68
CA ARG A 75 20.03 -43.20 30.73
C ARG A 75 19.22 -42.51 31.86
N THR A 76 17.94 -42.11 31.75
CA THR A 76 16.80 -42.35 30.84
C THR A 76 15.66 -41.35 31.18
N ASP A 77 14.62 -41.34 30.33
CA ASP A 77 13.20 -41.05 30.62
C ASP A 77 12.64 -39.64 30.38
N ALA A 78 11.66 -39.59 29.46
CA ALA A 78 10.67 -38.53 29.30
C ALA A 78 9.47 -38.78 30.24
N PRO A 79 8.77 -37.71 30.66
CA PRO A 79 7.43 -37.49 30.12
C PRO A 79 7.07 -35.99 29.91
N THR A 80 6.15 -35.73 28.99
CA THR A 80 5.35 -34.49 28.86
C THR A 80 4.24 -34.42 29.93
N PRO A 81 3.40 -33.36 30.07
CA PRO A 81 3.44 -31.94 29.62
C PRO A 81 3.11 -30.96 30.78
N THR A 82 3.37 -29.64 30.66
CA THR A 82 2.47 -28.51 31.05
C THR A 82 3.14 -27.14 30.98
N SER A 83 2.31 -26.16 30.64
CA SER A 83 2.54 -24.73 30.55
C SER A 83 3.10 -24.09 31.83
N VAL A 84 4.18 -23.32 31.71
CA VAL A 84 4.57 -22.30 32.71
C VAL A 84 5.03 -21.02 32.02
N ILE A 85 4.40 -19.93 32.44
CA ILE A 85 4.67 -18.52 32.11
C ILE A 85 6.00 -18.13 32.77
N TYR A 86 6.96 -17.60 32.00
CA TYR A 86 8.12 -16.89 32.55
C TYR A 86 7.98 -15.39 32.30
N ASN A 87 7.78 -14.65 33.39
CA ASN A 87 8.12 -13.25 33.49
C ASN A 87 9.63 -13.16 33.75
N GLU A 88 10.40 -12.62 32.80
CA GLU A 88 11.78 -12.20 33.07
C GLU A 88 11.87 -10.68 33.17
N VAL A 89 12.19 -10.24 34.38
CA VAL A 89 12.57 -8.88 34.76
C VAL A 89 14.05 -8.72 34.41
N TYR A 90 14.38 -7.82 33.50
CA TYR A 90 15.77 -7.41 33.26
C TYR A 90 16.28 -6.52 34.42
N PRO A 91 17.43 -6.82 35.06
CA PRO A 91 18.03 -5.92 36.04
C PRO A 91 18.71 -4.74 35.35
N ARG A 92 18.49 -3.53 35.88
CA ARG A 92 19.23 -2.31 35.50
C ARG A 92 20.65 -2.35 36.10
N PRO A 93 21.70 -1.88 35.39
CA PRO A 93 23.02 -1.72 35.98
C PRO A 93 23.13 -0.43 36.80
N GLU A 94 23.80 -0.49 37.94
CA GLU A 94 24.15 0.66 38.79
C GLU A 94 25.32 1.50 38.22
N PRO A 95 25.36 2.82 38.49
CA PRO A 95 26.37 3.72 37.93
C PRO A 95 27.61 3.83 38.85
N GLY A 96 28.82 3.55 38.33
CA GLY A 96 30.03 3.83 39.12
C GLY A 96 31.39 3.29 38.69
N SER A 97 31.61 2.83 37.45
CA SER A 97 32.94 2.35 37.03
C SER A 97 33.34 2.85 35.64
N ASP A 98 34.66 2.95 35.42
CA ASP A 98 35.34 3.57 34.27
C ASP A 98 34.98 2.99 32.87
N GLY A 99 34.07 2.01 32.80
CA GLY A 99 33.44 1.52 31.57
C GLY A 99 32.44 2.50 30.94
N ALA A 100 31.74 3.32 31.72
CA ALA A 100 30.74 4.28 31.20
C ALA A 100 31.39 5.37 30.33
N ARG A 101 32.58 5.85 30.70
CA ARG A 101 33.32 6.89 29.96
C ARG A 101 33.90 6.41 28.62
N ARG A 102 34.10 5.10 28.43
CA ARG A 102 34.46 4.51 27.11
C ARG A 102 33.24 4.28 26.22
N TYR A 103 32.08 4.00 26.81
CA TYR A 103 30.82 3.86 26.07
C TYR A 103 30.33 5.21 25.54
N ASP A 104 30.41 6.28 26.34
CA ASP A 104 29.99 7.63 25.93
C ASP A 104 30.89 8.23 24.84
N ARG A 105 32.21 7.97 24.85
CA ARG A 105 33.10 8.44 23.76
C ARG A 105 32.88 7.68 22.44
N LYS A 106 32.53 6.39 22.48
CA LYS A 106 32.17 5.63 21.29
C LYS A 106 30.78 6.04 20.77
N ALA A 107 29.81 6.29 21.65
CA ALA A 107 28.50 6.79 21.28
C ALA A 107 28.57 8.20 20.65
N ALA A 108 29.41 9.10 21.20
CA ALA A 108 29.64 10.43 20.64
C ALA A 108 30.32 10.38 19.26
N ALA A 109 31.35 9.55 19.08
CA ALA A 109 32.03 9.38 17.80
C ALA A 109 31.11 8.76 16.72
N VAL A 110 30.20 7.85 17.11
CA VAL A 110 29.17 7.30 16.21
C VAL A 110 28.12 8.37 15.86
N SER A 111 27.73 9.22 16.82
CA SER A 111 26.77 10.32 16.57
C SER A 111 27.35 11.39 15.64
N GLU A 112 28.63 11.75 15.78
CA GLU A 112 29.33 12.68 14.88
C GLU A 112 29.51 12.08 13.47
N SER A 113 29.79 10.78 13.37
CA SER A 113 29.88 10.07 12.09
C SER A 113 28.54 10.00 11.36
N ILE A 114 27.44 9.83 12.11
CA ILE A 114 26.07 9.88 11.57
C ILE A 114 25.68 11.31 11.15
N ALA A 115 26.08 12.32 11.91
CA ALA A 115 25.85 13.72 11.55
C ALA A 115 26.64 14.13 10.28
N ALA A 116 27.87 13.67 10.14
CA ALA A 116 28.69 13.86 8.93
C ALA A 116 28.08 13.14 7.71
N ALA A 117 27.59 11.91 7.87
CA ALA A 117 26.90 11.18 6.81
C ALA A 117 25.58 11.85 6.38
N ARG A 118 24.84 12.45 7.33
CA ARG A 118 23.64 13.26 7.05
C ARG A 118 23.95 14.52 6.27
N GLN A 119 25.03 15.23 6.61
CA GLN A 119 25.46 16.42 5.85
C GLN A 119 25.94 16.05 4.44
N ALA A 120 26.67 14.95 4.28
CA ALA A 120 27.13 14.48 2.97
C ALA A 120 25.95 14.08 2.05
N SER A 121 24.93 13.40 2.60
CA SER A 121 23.70 13.05 1.87
C SER A 121 22.87 14.27 1.50
N ALA A 122 22.72 15.25 2.40
CA ALA A 122 22.03 16.51 2.11
C ALA A 122 22.73 17.33 1.01
N LEU A 123 24.07 17.38 1.03
CA LEU A 123 24.86 18.08 0.00
C LEU A 123 24.77 17.39 -1.37
N ALA A 124 24.75 16.05 -1.42
CA ALA A 124 24.54 15.30 -2.66
C ALA A 124 23.14 15.53 -3.26
N SER A 125 22.11 15.59 -2.42
CA SER A 125 20.74 15.89 -2.83
C SER A 125 20.57 17.32 -3.36
N VAL A 126 21.22 18.31 -2.72
CA VAL A 126 21.22 19.70 -3.20
C VAL A 126 21.99 19.85 -4.50
N ALA A 127 23.10 19.12 -4.68
CA ALA A 127 23.86 19.10 -5.93
C ALA A 127 23.05 18.46 -7.08
N ALA A 128 22.33 17.37 -6.81
CA ALA A 128 21.44 16.74 -7.79
C ALA A 128 20.26 17.65 -8.18
N VAL A 129 19.62 18.32 -7.21
CA VAL A 129 18.53 19.28 -7.46
C VAL A 129 19.04 20.51 -8.24
N LYS A 130 20.25 21.01 -7.95
CA LYS A 130 20.87 22.10 -8.73
C LYS A 130 21.25 21.66 -10.15
N ALA A 131 21.70 20.43 -10.35
CA ALA A 131 21.98 19.88 -11.67
C ALA A 131 20.69 19.73 -12.51
N LEU A 132 19.60 19.26 -11.90
CA LEU A 132 18.27 19.19 -12.51
C LEU A 132 17.69 20.57 -12.82
N ALA A 133 17.85 21.55 -11.93
CA ALA A 133 17.44 22.95 -12.16
C ALA A 133 18.25 23.62 -13.27
N SER A 134 19.56 23.34 -13.35
CA SER A 134 20.42 23.87 -14.41
C SER A 134 20.20 23.20 -15.77
N ALA A 135 19.70 21.95 -15.80
CA ALA A 135 19.27 21.28 -17.02
C ALA A 135 17.92 21.84 -17.53
N LYS A 136 16.99 22.18 -16.63
CA LYS A 136 15.71 22.83 -16.98
C LYS A 136 15.89 24.28 -17.48
N ALA A 137 16.84 25.03 -16.92
CA ALA A 137 17.08 26.43 -17.31
C ALA A 137 17.71 26.58 -18.71
N LYS A 138 18.35 25.54 -19.26
CA LYS A 138 18.92 25.57 -20.62
C LYS A 138 17.93 25.21 -21.73
N GLY A 139 16.71 24.79 -21.39
CA GLY A 139 15.67 24.38 -22.35
C GLY A 139 14.60 25.42 -22.68
N PHE A 140 14.58 26.58 -22.00
CA PHE A 140 13.55 27.61 -22.20
C PHE A 140 14.17 29.00 -22.31
N ALA A 141 14.69 29.32 -23.49
CA ALA A 141 14.92 30.70 -23.92
C ALA A 141 14.08 30.95 -25.17
N GLY A 142 12.84 31.42 -24.97
CA GLY A 142 11.98 31.87 -26.05
C GLY A 142 10.51 31.99 -25.66
N HIS A 143 10.00 33.23 -25.72
CA HIS A 143 8.59 33.65 -25.76
C HIS A 143 7.86 33.97 -24.44
N GLY A 144 8.02 35.24 -24.04
CA GLY A 144 6.96 36.24 -23.79
C GLY A 144 5.60 35.87 -23.18
N SER A 145 5.35 36.48 -22.02
CA SER A 145 4.07 36.84 -21.38
C SER A 145 2.76 36.75 -22.19
N ARG A 146 1.71 36.11 -21.63
CA ARG A 146 0.28 36.44 -21.86
C ARG A 146 -0.67 35.72 -20.88
N GLY A 147 -1.49 36.51 -20.17
CA GLY A 147 -2.97 36.41 -20.00
C GLY A 147 -3.65 35.17 -19.40
N PRO A 148 -4.89 35.31 -18.87
CA PRO A 148 -5.61 34.24 -18.18
C PRO A 148 -6.06 33.13 -19.15
N LEU A 149 -6.09 31.91 -18.64
CA LEU A 149 -6.38 30.66 -19.35
C LEU A 149 -7.80 30.70 -19.95
N ASN A 150 -7.88 30.63 -21.28
CA ASN A 150 -9.13 30.45 -22.03
C ASN A 150 -9.35 28.97 -22.37
N ALA A 151 -10.62 28.59 -22.45
CA ALA A 151 -11.17 27.25 -22.63
C ALA A 151 -10.76 26.49 -23.92
N ARG A 152 -9.47 26.14 -24.05
CA ARG A 152 -8.96 25.25 -25.12
C ARG A 152 -8.01 24.15 -24.64
N ASP A 153 -7.92 23.90 -23.33
CA ASP A 153 -7.16 22.77 -22.77
C ASP A 153 -8.01 21.50 -22.52
N THR A 154 -9.12 21.32 -23.26
CA THR A 154 -9.94 20.10 -23.21
C THR A 154 -9.51 19.01 -24.21
N ASP A 155 -8.36 19.16 -24.88
CA ASP A 155 -7.86 18.20 -25.89
C ASP A 155 -6.65 17.36 -25.44
N ILE A 156 -6.40 17.24 -24.13
CA ILE A 156 -5.42 16.28 -23.59
C ILE A 156 -6.12 14.96 -23.18
N LEU A 157 -6.94 14.41 -24.09
CA LEU A 157 -7.47 13.05 -23.97
C LEU A 157 -7.28 12.19 -25.24
N GLU A 158 -6.51 12.66 -26.23
CA GLU A 158 -6.25 11.90 -27.47
C GLU A 158 -4.76 11.68 -27.81
N SER A 159 -3.81 11.83 -26.87
CA SER A 159 -2.38 11.63 -27.22
C SER A 159 -1.51 10.84 -26.24
N THR A 160 -2.10 9.98 -25.41
CA THR A 160 -1.36 8.88 -24.78
C THR A 160 -2.02 7.53 -25.06
N GLU A 161 -2.24 7.22 -26.35
CA GLU A 161 -2.02 5.84 -26.80
C GLU A 161 -0.51 5.57 -26.73
N GLY A 162 -0.02 5.41 -25.51
CA GLY A 162 1.32 4.89 -25.26
C GLY A 162 1.36 3.46 -25.80
N THR A 163 2.38 3.19 -26.61
CA THR A 163 2.66 1.94 -27.33
C THR A 163 3.01 0.76 -26.41
N GLY A 164 2.20 0.50 -25.39
CA GLY A 164 2.19 -0.76 -24.65
C GLY A 164 1.32 -1.74 -25.40
N GLU A 165 1.90 -2.49 -26.32
CA GLU A 165 1.27 -3.62 -27.00
C GLU A 165 0.33 -4.35 -26.06
N ARG A 166 -0.94 -4.48 -26.48
CA ARG A 166 -1.89 -5.43 -25.91
C ARG A 166 -1.21 -6.79 -25.93
N ALA A 167 -0.61 -7.20 -24.80
CA ALA A 167 -0.29 -8.60 -24.58
C ALA A 167 -1.63 -9.33 -24.53
N THR A 168 -2.09 -9.76 -25.71
CA THR A 168 -3.34 -10.47 -25.88
C THR A 168 -3.16 -11.87 -25.36
N PHE A 169 -4.10 -12.31 -24.54
CA PHE A 169 -4.17 -13.68 -24.08
C PHE A 169 -4.17 -14.65 -25.27
N ASP A 170 -3.26 -15.64 -25.25
CA ASP A 170 -3.23 -16.75 -26.20
C ASP A 170 -3.73 -18.02 -25.51
N ALA A 171 -4.89 -18.53 -25.96
CA ALA A 171 -5.52 -19.73 -25.41
C ALA A 171 -4.68 -21.00 -25.60
N ALA A 172 -3.77 -21.02 -26.58
CA ALA A 172 -2.89 -22.15 -26.86
C ALA A 172 -1.57 -22.10 -26.07
N ALA A 173 -1.28 -21.00 -25.37
CA ALA A 173 -0.03 -20.85 -24.65
C ALA A 173 0.04 -21.75 -23.40
N PRO A 174 1.21 -22.38 -23.14
CA PRO A 174 1.40 -23.25 -21.98
C PRO A 174 1.33 -22.45 -20.67
N ASP A 175 0.91 -23.11 -19.58
CA ASP A 175 0.86 -22.51 -18.24
C ASP A 175 2.26 -22.35 -17.65
N ASP A 176 2.60 -21.12 -17.27
CA ASP A 176 3.88 -20.79 -16.63
C ASP A 176 3.83 -20.81 -15.09
N THR A 177 2.64 -21.02 -14.51
CA THR A 177 2.46 -21.02 -13.05
C THR A 177 3.33 -22.07 -12.32
N PRO A 178 3.49 -23.33 -12.81
CA PRO A 178 4.27 -24.34 -12.09
C PRO A 178 5.74 -23.96 -11.88
N GLN A 179 6.42 -23.42 -12.90
CA GLN A 179 7.83 -23.01 -12.75
C GLN A 179 7.99 -21.73 -11.93
N ILE A 180 7.00 -20.84 -11.96
CA ILE A 180 6.96 -19.65 -11.09
C ILE A 180 6.93 -20.11 -9.62
N LEU A 181 5.98 -20.97 -9.27
CA LEU A 181 5.86 -21.52 -7.91
C LEU A 181 7.10 -22.31 -7.49
N ALA A 182 7.74 -23.04 -8.41
CA ALA A 182 8.99 -23.74 -8.14
C ALA A 182 10.13 -22.77 -7.78
N ALA A 183 10.25 -21.64 -8.48
CA ALA A 183 11.25 -20.61 -8.17
C ALA A 183 11.02 -19.99 -6.78
N PHE A 184 9.76 -19.68 -6.43
CA PHE A 184 9.41 -19.21 -5.08
C PHE A 184 9.78 -20.23 -4.00
N LYS A 185 9.51 -21.52 -4.24
CA LYS A 185 9.89 -22.57 -3.29
C LYS A 185 11.41 -22.71 -3.11
N GLN A 186 12.18 -22.49 -4.17
CA GLN A 186 13.63 -22.72 -4.17
C GLN A 186 14.45 -21.51 -3.69
N CYS A 187 13.98 -20.31 -3.99
CA CYS A 187 14.71 -19.07 -3.76
C CYS A 187 13.94 -18.04 -2.91
N GLY A 188 12.79 -18.42 -2.33
CA GLY A 188 11.95 -17.53 -1.50
C GLY A 188 12.51 -17.23 -0.11
N HIS A 189 13.59 -17.91 0.30
CA HIS A 189 14.30 -17.70 1.56
C HIS A 189 15.74 -17.30 1.28
N ASP A 190 16.15 -16.15 1.82
CA ASP A 190 17.51 -15.59 1.69
C ASP A 190 18.00 -15.64 0.23
N GLY A 191 17.15 -15.17 -0.70
CA GLY A 191 17.34 -15.44 -2.11
C GLY A 191 16.74 -14.36 -3.02
N ARG A 192 16.97 -14.56 -4.31
CA ARG A 192 16.50 -13.66 -5.37
C ARG A 192 15.79 -14.44 -6.47
N ILE A 193 14.64 -13.94 -6.90
CA ILE A 193 13.88 -14.49 -8.01
C ILE A 193 13.84 -13.44 -9.11
N VAL A 194 14.26 -13.81 -10.32
CA VAL A 194 14.29 -12.91 -11.47
C VAL A 194 13.44 -13.51 -12.58
N PHE A 195 12.36 -12.83 -12.93
CA PHE A 195 11.58 -13.12 -14.11
C PHE A 195 12.15 -12.30 -15.27
N SER A 196 12.76 -12.97 -16.25
CA SER A 196 13.27 -12.31 -17.45
C SER A 196 12.15 -11.67 -18.26
N GLU A 197 12.52 -10.81 -19.21
CA GLU A 197 11.60 -10.27 -20.20
C GLU A 197 10.85 -11.40 -20.96
N GLY A 198 9.65 -11.09 -21.42
CA GLY A 198 8.74 -11.99 -22.13
C GLY A 198 7.42 -12.22 -21.39
N THR A 199 6.51 -13.01 -21.99
CA THR A 199 5.13 -13.19 -21.52
C THR A 199 4.95 -14.50 -20.77
N TYR A 200 4.55 -14.41 -19.50
CA TYR A 200 4.20 -15.54 -18.63
C TYR A 200 2.68 -15.70 -18.58
N ASN A 201 2.18 -16.88 -18.92
CA ASN A 201 0.76 -17.19 -18.91
C ASN A 201 0.39 -17.80 -17.56
N ILE A 202 -0.39 -17.06 -16.78
CA ILE A 202 -0.83 -17.46 -15.44
C ILE A 202 -2.18 -18.14 -15.57
N ARG A 203 -2.20 -19.47 -15.44
CA ARG A 203 -3.43 -20.28 -15.56
C ARG A 203 -3.85 -20.94 -14.26
N GLN A 204 -3.08 -20.76 -13.18
CA GLN A 204 -3.40 -21.27 -11.85
C GLN A 204 -3.27 -20.18 -10.78
N VAL A 205 -3.99 -20.37 -9.68
CA VAL A 205 -3.83 -19.53 -8.49
C VAL A 205 -2.44 -19.72 -7.89
N MET A 206 -1.88 -18.66 -7.31
CA MET A 206 -0.54 -18.66 -6.73
C MET A 206 -0.60 -18.38 -5.23
N ASN A 207 0.07 -19.22 -4.45
CA ASN A 207 0.34 -18.96 -3.04
C ASN A 207 1.85 -18.95 -2.84
N THR A 208 2.40 -17.75 -2.69
CA THR A 208 3.81 -17.48 -2.47
C THR A 208 3.98 -16.78 -1.12
N THR A 209 3.34 -17.33 -0.09
CA THR A 209 3.52 -16.93 1.30
C THR A 209 4.75 -17.61 1.91
N ASP A 210 5.07 -17.27 3.17
CA ASP A 210 6.29 -17.71 3.90
C ASP A 210 7.61 -17.27 3.25
N LEU A 211 7.64 -16.15 2.52
CA LEU A 211 8.89 -15.59 2.03
C LEU A 211 9.73 -14.97 3.16
N ARG A 212 11.06 -15.03 3.03
CA ARG A 212 11.98 -14.49 4.04
C ARG A 212 13.19 -13.89 3.37
N ASN A 213 13.44 -12.60 3.58
CA ASN A 213 14.60 -11.90 2.98
C ASN A 213 14.70 -12.19 1.47
N CYS A 214 13.61 -11.95 0.75
CA CYS A 214 13.47 -12.34 -0.65
C CYS A 214 13.36 -11.10 -1.56
N ASP A 215 14.23 -11.03 -2.55
CA ASP A 215 14.14 -10.05 -3.64
C ASP A 215 13.48 -10.70 -4.87
N ILE A 216 12.46 -10.06 -5.41
CA ILE A 216 11.70 -10.49 -6.58
C ILE A 216 11.80 -9.40 -7.63
N ASP A 217 12.43 -9.70 -8.76
CA ASP A 217 12.56 -8.79 -9.90
C ASP A 217 11.73 -9.30 -11.06
N ILE A 218 10.88 -8.43 -11.59
CA ILE A 218 9.98 -8.77 -12.68
C ILE A 218 10.29 -7.86 -13.85
N LEU A 219 10.79 -8.43 -14.95
CA LEU A 219 11.07 -7.71 -16.19
C LEU A 219 10.08 -8.08 -17.31
N GLY A 220 9.23 -9.09 -17.08
CA GLY A 220 8.27 -9.59 -18.06
C GLY A 220 6.82 -9.22 -17.78
N THR A 221 5.95 -9.74 -18.63
CA THR A 221 4.51 -9.52 -18.61
C THR A 221 3.81 -10.77 -18.09
N PHE A 222 2.97 -10.65 -17.06
CA PHE A 222 2.14 -11.73 -16.55
C PHE A 222 0.72 -11.56 -17.10
N VAL A 223 0.20 -12.57 -17.80
CA VAL A 223 -1.14 -12.56 -18.38
C VAL A 223 -1.97 -13.64 -17.72
N TRP A 224 -3.00 -13.25 -16.99
CA TRP A 224 -3.93 -14.19 -16.39
C TRP A 224 -4.92 -14.71 -17.43
N SER A 225 -5.22 -16.01 -17.35
CA SER A 225 -6.14 -16.62 -18.29
C SER A 225 -7.57 -16.10 -18.15
N GLY A 226 -8.19 -15.75 -19.28
CA GLY A 226 -9.62 -15.38 -19.35
C GLY A 226 -10.51 -16.44 -19.99
N ASP A 227 -9.93 -17.55 -20.48
CA ASP A 227 -10.65 -18.63 -21.17
C ASP A 227 -11.36 -19.61 -20.23
N ASN A 228 -11.06 -19.57 -18.92
CA ASN A 228 -11.64 -20.47 -17.93
C ASN A 228 -12.04 -19.75 -16.64
N ILE A 229 -13.08 -18.91 -16.74
CA ILE A 229 -13.70 -18.24 -15.57
C ILE A 229 -14.08 -19.26 -14.49
N GLN A 230 -14.61 -20.43 -14.85
CA GLN A 230 -15.09 -21.43 -13.90
C GLN A 230 -13.97 -21.98 -13.00
N TYR A 231 -12.75 -22.14 -13.54
CA TYR A 231 -11.59 -22.48 -12.73
C TYR A 231 -11.35 -21.41 -11.66
N TRP A 232 -11.25 -20.14 -12.05
CA TRP A 232 -10.99 -19.04 -11.12
C TRP A 232 -12.08 -18.91 -10.04
N LEU A 233 -13.35 -19.02 -10.43
CA LEU A 233 -14.48 -18.99 -9.49
C LEU A 233 -14.40 -20.09 -8.42
N SER A 234 -13.82 -21.24 -8.75
CA SER A 234 -13.76 -22.41 -7.87
C SER A 234 -12.43 -22.60 -7.14
N HIS A 235 -11.33 -21.98 -7.61
CA HIS A 235 -9.98 -22.22 -7.08
C HIS A 235 -9.34 -21.00 -6.39
N SER A 236 -9.88 -19.80 -6.58
CA SER A 236 -9.34 -18.58 -5.95
C SER A 236 -9.34 -18.68 -4.42
N TYR A 237 -8.25 -18.26 -3.79
CA TYR A 237 -8.10 -18.33 -2.33
C TYR A 237 -9.03 -17.35 -1.63
N SER A 238 -9.73 -17.77 -0.59
CA SER A 238 -10.52 -16.86 0.24
C SER A 238 -9.61 -15.92 1.04
N VAL A 239 -9.97 -14.63 1.10
CA VAL A 239 -9.28 -13.63 1.94
C VAL A 239 -10.10 -13.19 3.16
N ALA A 240 -11.12 -13.99 3.53
CA ALA A 240 -12.11 -13.79 4.61
C ALA A 240 -12.95 -12.51 4.53
N TYR A 241 -12.34 -11.35 4.29
CA TYR A 241 -13.01 -10.06 4.20
C TYR A 241 -14.10 -10.06 3.12
N ALA A 242 -15.32 -9.72 3.52
CA ALA A 242 -16.52 -9.64 2.67
C ALA A 242 -16.76 -10.87 1.76
N GLY A 243 -16.25 -12.04 2.13
CA GLY A 243 -16.31 -13.25 1.29
C GLY A 243 -15.65 -13.08 -0.09
N ARG A 244 -14.59 -12.26 -0.18
CA ARG A 244 -13.81 -12.07 -1.41
C ARG A 244 -12.75 -13.18 -1.57
N SER A 245 -12.22 -13.27 -2.79
CA SER A 245 -11.19 -14.25 -3.15
C SER A 245 -10.04 -13.59 -3.92
N THR A 246 -8.88 -14.23 -4.01
CA THR A 246 -7.70 -13.72 -4.71
C THR A 246 -7.03 -14.77 -5.59
N ALA A 247 -6.43 -14.32 -6.69
CA ALA A 247 -5.64 -15.14 -7.59
C ALA A 247 -4.22 -15.37 -7.07
N TRP A 248 -3.66 -14.42 -6.31
CA TRP A 248 -2.28 -14.50 -5.83
C TRP A 248 -2.15 -14.00 -4.38
N LEU A 249 -1.74 -14.90 -3.48
CA LEU A 249 -1.29 -14.56 -2.13
C LEU A 249 0.23 -14.39 -2.10
N LEU A 250 0.69 -13.20 -1.69
CA LEU A 250 2.11 -12.91 -1.41
C LEU A 250 2.25 -12.57 0.09
N GLY A 251 3.18 -13.21 0.78
CA GLY A 251 3.35 -13.00 2.23
C GLY A 251 4.70 -13.46 2.74
N GLY A 252 5.09 -12.99 3.92
CA GLY A 252 6.43 -13.23 4.44
C GLY A 252 7.03 -12.04 5.18
N THR A 253 8.32 -12.11 5.47
CA THR A 253 9.08 -11.04 6.15
C THR A 253 10.24 -10.56 5.31
N ASN A 254 10.40 -9.25 5.17
CA ASN A 254 11.46 -8.60 4.37
C ASN A 254 11.42 -9.07 2.90
N VAL A 255 10.37 -8.66 2.18
CA VAL A 255 10.18 -9.01 0.77
C VAL A 255 10.19 -7.74 -0.07
N SER A 256 10.95 -7.75 -1.16
CA SER A 256 10.95 -6.68 -2.16
C SER A 256 10.48 -7.23 -3.50
N MET A 257 9.43 -6.66 -4.09
CA MET A 257 8.93 -6.98 -5.43
C MET A 257 9.05 -5.76 -6.34
N ARG A 258 9.94 -5.82 -7.33
CA ARG A 258 10.28 -4.68 -8.19
C ARG A 258 10.05 -4.99 -9.65
N GLY A 259 9.27 -4.14 -10.31
CA GLY A 259 8.98 -4.22 -11.74
C GLY A 259 9.89 -3.37 -12.62
N TYR A 260 10.67 -2.44 -12.03
CA TYR A 260 11.60 -1.55 -12.74
C TYR A 260 10.95 -0.75 -13.90
N GLY A 261 9.64 -0.50 -13.84
CA GLY A 261 8.88 0.13 -14.93
C GLY A 261 8.73 -0.75 -16.16
N LYS A 262 9.04 -2.05 -16.07
CA LYS A 262 8.92 -3.05 -17.15
C LYS A 262 7.81 -4.07 -16.88
N ALA A 263 7.58 -4.43 -15.62
CA ALA A 263 6.59 -5.44 -15.26
C ALA A 263 5.17 -4.99 -15.63
N LEU A 264 4.45 -5.85 -16.36
CA LEU A 264 3.06 -5.65 -16.71
C LEU A 264 2.22 -6.84 -16.24
N PHE A 265 1.21 -6.58 -15.41
CA PHE A 265 0.21 -7.56 -15.01
C PHE A 265 -1.08 -7.29 -15.76
N ASN A 266 -1.46 -8.20 -16.66
CA ASN A 266 -2.69 -8.12 -17.43
C ASN A 266 -3.70 -9.16 -16.91
N GLY A 267 -4.76 -8.71 -16.26
CA GLY A 267 -5.79 -9.58 -15.70
C GLY A 267 -6.81 -10.13 -16.72
N ASN A 268 -6.77 -9.65 -17.96
CA ASN A 268 -7.77 -9.97 -18.99
C ASN A 268 -9.22 -9.68 -18.54
N GLY A 269 -9.39 -8.55 -17.87
CA GLY A 269 -10.59 -8.17 -17.12
C GLY A 269 -11.86 -7.95 -17.95
N GLN A 270 -11.78 -7.72 -19.27
CA GLN A 270 -13.00 -7.51 -20.08
C GLN A 270 -13.93 -8.72 -20.01
N THR A 271 -13.38 -9.93 -20.04
CA THR A 271 -14.15 -11.17 -19.89
C THR A 271 -14.89 -11.23 -18.55
N TRP A 272 -14.28 -10.69 -17.48
CA TRP A 272 -14.91 -10.60 -16.16
C TRP A 272 -15.96 -9.50 -16.07
N ILE A 273 -15.71 -8.35 -16.71
CA ILE A 273 -16.66 -7.26 -16.82
C ILE A 273 -17.94 -7.73 -17.52
N ASP A 274 -17.77 -8.47 -18.62
CA ASP A 274 -18.88 -9.02 -19.40
C ASP A 274 -19.65 -10.08 -18.62
N GLN A 275 -18.94 -11.03 -18.00
CA GLN A 275 -19.52 -12.06 -17.15
C GLN A 275 -20.34 -11.47 -15.98
N ASN A 276 -19.88 -10.36 -15.40
CA ASN A 276 -20.49 -9.76 -14.24
C ASN A 276 -21.70 -8.88 -14.61
N HIS A 277 -21.90 -8.49 -15.87
CA HIS A 277 -23.06 -7.72 -16.36
C HIS A 277 -23.39 -6.49 -15.50
N GLY A 278 -22.37 -5.75 -15.06
CA GLY A 278 -22.53 -4.57 -14.21
C GLY A 278 -23.11 -4.84 -12.80
N GLN A 279 -23.19 -6.11 -12.38
CA GLN A 279 -23.54 -6.46 -11.01
C GLN A 279 -22.39 -6.11 -10.05
N SER A 280 -22.62 -6.20 -8.74
CA SER A 280 -21.57 -5.94 -7.74
C SER A 280 -20.67 -7.18 -7.53
N ASN A 281 -20.59 -7.66 -6.29
CA ASN A 281 -19.72 -8.75 -5.89
C ASN A 281 -20.14 -10.10 -6.49
N GLN A 282 -19.24 -10.73 -7.25
CA GLN A 282 -19.34 -12.12 -7.68
C GLN A 282 -18.46 -13.00 -6.79
N ASN A 283 -18.99 -14.09 -6.24
CA ASN A 283 -18.20 -15.03 -5.43
C ASN A 283 -17.09 -15.67 -6.28
N GLY A 284 -15.86 -15.75 -5.78
CA GLY A 284 -14.73 -16.34 -6.50
C GLY A 284 -14.12 -15.48 -7.61
N ARG A 285 -14.68 -14.30 -7.93
CA ARG A 285 -14.05 -13.31 -8.83
C ARG A 285 -12.78 -12.78 -8.13
N PRO A 286 -11.57 -13.04 -8.66
CA PRO A 286 -10.36 -12.87 -7.87
C PRO A 286 -9.80 -11.45 -7.88
N ILE A 287 -9.38 -10.98 -6.69
CA ILE A 287 -8.39 -9.90 -6.53
C ILE A 287 -7.08 -10.34 -7.19
N SER A 288 -6.44 -9.48 -7.98
CA SER A 288 -5.21 -9.83 -8.71
C SER A 288 -4.06 -10.21 -7.78
N LEU A 289 -3.73 -9.36 -6.78
CA LEU A 289 -2.68 -9.64 -5.80
C LEU A 289 -3.12 -9.25 -4.38
N THR A 290 -3.03 -10.18 -3.44
CA THR A 290 -3.21 -9.91 -2.00
C THR A 290 -1.90 -10.04 -1.25
N ILE A 291 -1.50 -8.99 -0.55
CA ILE A 291 -0.45 -9.01 0.46
C ILE A 291 -1.06 -9.56 1.75
N TRP A 292 -0.65 -10.76 2.13
CA TRP A 292 -1.28 -11.56 3.16
C TRP A 292 -0.28 -11.94 4.25
N HIS A 293 -0.50 -11.47 5.48
CA HIS A 293 0.44 -11.67 6.60
C HIS A 293 1.88 -11.26 6.25
N GLY A 294 2.02 -10.15 5.53
CA GLY A 294 3.32 -9.57 5.17
C GLY A 294 3.87 -8.67 6.27
N THR A 295 5.17 -8.73 6.52
CA THR A 295 5.89 -7.76 7.36
C THR A 295 7.10 -7.22 6.62
N ASN A 296 7.25 -5.90 6.54
CA ASN A 296 8.34 -5.25 5.79
C ASN A 296 8.29 -5.65 4.31
N ILE A 297 7.22 -5.25 3.62
CA ILE A 297 7.00 -5.54 2.21
C ILE A 297 7.20 -4.26 1.39
N PHE A 298 7.97 -4.35 0.31
CA PHE A 298 8.20 -3.26 -0.62
C PHE A 298 7.77 -3.67 -2.03
N ILE A 299 6.88 -2.90 -2.66
CA ILE A 299 6.40 -3.12 -4.03
C ILE A 299 6.63 -1.86 -4.85
N ASP A 300 7.26 -2.00 -6.02
CA ASP A 300 7.67 -0.84 -6.81
C ASP A 300 7.64 -1.07 -8.32
N GLY A 301 7.12 -0.09 -9.06
CA GLY A 301 7.34 0.03 -10.50
C GLY A 301 6.67 -1.05 -11.35
N ILE A 302 5.44 -1.44 -10.99
CA ILE A 302 4.65 -2.45 -11.70
C ILE A 302 3.39 -1.80 -12.29
N THR A 303 3.10 -2.15 -13.53
CA THR A 303 1.88 -1.72 -14.25
C THR A 303 0.82 -2.82 -14.19
N TRP A 304 -0.41 -2.48 -13.81
CA TRP A 304 -1.59 -3.34 -13.92
C TRP A 304 -2.52 -2.87 -15.03
N ARG A 305 -3.02 -3.81 -15.81
CA ARG A 305 -4.06 -3.59 -16.81
C ARG A 305 -5.17 -4.61 -16.66
N MET A 306 -6.40 -4.14 -16.82
CA MET A 306 -7.59 -4.98 -16.95
C MET A 306 -7.67 -6.02 -15.82
N SER A 307 -7.62 -5.59 -14.56
CA SER A 307 -7.78 -6.47 -13.40
C SER A 307 -9.13 -7.19 -13.45
N GLN A 308 -9.17 -8.44 -12.97
CA GLN A 308 -10.40 -9.21 -12.90
C GLN A 308 -11.38 -8.61 -11.89
N PHE A 309 -10.89 -8.08 -10.77
CA PHE A 309 -11.62 -7.47 -9.66
C PHE A 309 -10.76 -6.32 -9.10
N TRP A 310 -10.63 -6.17 -7.78
CA TRP A 310 -9.63 -5.29 -7.16
C TRP A 310 -8.23 -5.64 -7.67
N HIS A 311 -7.42 -4.61 -7.94
CA HIS A 311 -6.04 -4.80 -8.36
C HIS A 311 -5.22 -5.37 -7.21
N THR A 312 -5.29 -4.74 -6.03
CA THR A 312 -4.52 -5.17 -4.87
C THR A 312 -5.31 -5.14 -3.56
N PHE A 313 -4.91 -5.98 -2.61
CA PHE A 313 -5.46 -5.98 -1.25
C PHE A 313 -4.34 -6.20 -0.23
N VAL A 314 -4.27 -5.36 0.80
CA VAL A 314 -3.31 -5.50 1.91
C VAL A 314 -4.05 -5.95 3.15
N ALA A 315 -3.80 -7.18 3.58
CA ALA A 315 -4.52 -7.82 4.66
C ALA A 315 -3.59 -8.44 5.70
N HIS A 316 -3.93 -8.26 6.98
CA HIS A 316 -3.16 -8.81 8.10
C HIS A 316 -1.67 -8.46 8.07
N SER A 317 -1.31 -7.32 7.51
CA SER A 317 0.06 -6.99 7.17
C SER A 317 0.57 -5.76 7.93
N GLN A 318 1.88 -5.68 8.09
CA GLN A 318 2.55 -4.57 8.78
C GLN A 318 3.72 -4.03 7.96
N ASN A 319 3.91 -2.71 7.96
CA ASN A 319 5.04 -2.06 7.29
C ASN A 319 5.11 -2.43 5.81
N VAL A 320 4.10 -2.00 5.05
CA VAL A 320 3.98 -2.25 3.62
C VAL A 320 4.12 -0.93 2.88
N THR A 321 5.09 -0.84 1.97
CA THR A 321 5.27 0.30 1.08
C THR A 321 5.01 -0.13 -0.35
N MET A 322 4.17 0.61 -1.06
CA MET A 322 3.84 0.37 -2.46
C MET A 322 3.96 1.69 -3.25
N THR A 323 4.84 1.74 -4.24
CA THR A 323 5.14 2.99 -4.96
C THR A 323 5.29 2.80 -6.46
N ASN A 324 5.09 3.88 -7.22
CA ASN A 324 5.28 3.91 -8.67
C ASN A 324 4.42 2.86 -9.40
N LEU A 325 3.14 2.77 -9.03
CA LEU A 325 2.20 1.83 -9.65
C LEU A 325 1.27 2.55 -10.61
N ASP A 326 0.97 1.89 -11.72
CA ASP A 326 0.07 2.39 -12.76
C ASP A 326 -1.00 1.33 -13.02
N MET A 327 -2.26 1.65 -12.75
CA MET A 327 -3.40 0.74 -12.81
C MET A 327 -4.46 1.28 -13.75
N ASP A 328 -4.90 0.48 -14.70
CA ASP A 328 -6.00 0.85 -15.60
C ASP A 328 -6.89 -0.37 -15.89
N THR A 329 -8.12 -0.30 -15.38
CA THR A 329 -9.22 -1.19 -15.76
C THR A 329 -10.40 -0.37 -16.22
N HIS A 330 -10.78 -0.56 -17.47
CA HIS A 330 -11.94 0.07 -18.11
C HIS A 330 -12.74 -0.96 -18.89
N SER A 331 -13.96 -0.61 -19.26
CA SER A 331 -14.79 -1.45 -20.13
C SER A 331 -14.73 -0.98 -21.57
N SER A 332 -14.71 -1.91 -22.52
CA SER A 332 -14.86 -1.64 -23.94
C SER A 332 -16.32 -1.64 -24.42
N ASN A 333 -17.29 -1.81 -23.52
CA ASN A 333 -18.72 -1.83 -23.87
C ASN A 333 -19.59 -1.23 -22.75
N SER A 334 -20.90 -1.42 -22.82
CA SER A 334 -21.86 -0.84 -21.88
C SER A 334 -21.81 -1.41 -20.45
N ASN A 335 -21.15 -2.54 -20.23
CA ASN A 335 -20.98 -3.10 -18.89
C ASN A 335 -19.96 -2.26 -18.11
N SER A 336 -20.28 -1.85 -16.89
CA SER A 336 -19.34 -1.08 -16.07
C SER A 336 -18.23 -1.96 -15.47
N ALA A 337 -17.04 -1.39 -15.29
CA ALA A 337 -15.90 -2.04 -14.63
C ALA A 337 -16.05 -2.12 -13.09
N VAL A 338 -17.21 -2.60 -12.63
CA VAL A 338 -17.62 -2.57 -11.22
C VAL A 338 -16.63 -3.35 -10.34
N ASN A 339 -16.32 -2.79 -9.15
CA ASN A 339 -15.45 -3.37 -8.13
C ASN A 339 -14.04 -3.70 -8.66
N THR A 340 -13.41 -2.73 -9.34
CA THR A 340 -12.03 -2.84 -9.84
C THR A 340 -11.08 -1.94 -9.05
N ASP A 341 -11.29 -1.86 -7.75
CA ASP A 341 -10.59 -0.99 -6.80
C ASP A 341 -9.06 -1.03 -6.99
N GLY A 342 -8.36 0.09 -6.81
CA GLY A 342 -6.90 0.14 -6.93
C GLY A 342 -6.22 -0.61 -5.79
N THR A 343 -6.46 -0.18 -4.54
CA THR A 343 -6.03 -0.94 -3.37
C THR A 343 -6.97 -0.79 -2.19
N ASP A 344 -7.20 -1.91 -1.51
CA ASP A 344 -7.91 -1.98 -0.25
C ASP A 344 -6.95 -2.37 0.88
N THR A 345 -7.14 -1.83 2.08
CA THR A 345 -6.42 -2.29 3.29
C THR A 345 -7.40 -2.84 4.32
N TRP A 346 -7.01 -3.88 5.07
CA TRP A 346 -7.81 -4.44 6.14
C TRP A 346 -6.95 -5.12 7.19
N ASN A 347 -7.29 -4.98 8.49
CA ASN A 347 -6.52 -5.58 9.59
C ASN A 347 -5.00 -5.35 9.48
N SER A 348 -4.58 -4.17 9.04
CA SER A 348 -3.19 -3.89 8.67
C SER A 348 -2.69 -2.58 9.27
N ARG A 349 -1.38 -2.41 9.43
CA ARG A 349 -0.84 -1.16 9.97
C ARG A 349 0.48 -0.75 9.35
N ASP A 350 0.80 0.53 9.46
CA ASP A 350 2.04 1.12 8.95
C ASP A 350 2.14 0.93 7.43
N ILE A 351 1.23 1.57 6.68
CA ILE A 351 1.09 1.42 5.24
C ILE A 351 1.45 2.72 4.54
N VAL A 352 2.30 2.64 3.51
CA VAL A 352 2.69 3.78 2.67
C VAL A 352 2.36 3.48 1.22
N ILE A 353 1.56 4.35 0.60
CA ILE A 353 1.19 4.30 -0.81
C ILE A 353 1.62 5.62 -1.45
N SER A 354 2.43 5.57 -2.51
CA SER A 354 2.89 6.81 -3.14
C SER A 354 3.18 6.75 -4.62
N ASN A 355 2.94 7.83 -5.36
CA ASN A 355 3.24 7.93 -6.80
C ASN A 355 2.44 6.91 -7.63
N TRP A 356 1.11 6.99 -7.55
CA TRP A 356 0.22 6.07 -8.28
C TRP A 356 -0.62 6.82 -9.31
N THR A 357 -0.93 6.12 -10.40
CA THR A 357 -2.03 6.47 -11.30
C THR A 357 -3.02 5.32 -11.32
N VAL A 358 -4.30 5.59 -11.09
CA VAL A 358 -5.34 4.56 -11.04
C VAL A 358 -6.55 5.01 -11.86
N LYS A 359 -6.90 4.22 -12.88
CA LYS A 359 -8.21 4.25 -13.53
C LYS A 359 -8.93 2.95 -13.21
N CYS A 360 -10.09 3.07 -12.57
CA CYS A 360 -10.89 1.93 -12.15
C CYS A 360 -12.38 2.29 -12.14
N GLY A 361 -13.24 1.31 -11.94
CA GLY A 361 -14.70 1.49 -11.80
C GLY A 361 -15.22 1.50 -10.37
N ASP A 362 -14.35 1.67 -9.37
CA ASP A 362 -14.69 1.74 -7.94
C ASP A 362 -13.62 2.55 -7.17
N ASP A 363 -13.42 2.35 -5.87
CA ASP A 363 -12.44 3.08 -5.04
C ASP A 363 -11.02 3.05 -5.62
N CYS A 364 -10.37 4.21 -5.70
CA CYS A 364 -8.95 4.29 -6.06
C CYS A 364 -8.11 3.69 -4.92
N ILE A 365 -8.31 4.21 -3.71
CA ILE A 365 -7.70 3.72 -2.47
C ILE A 365 -8.77 3.65 -1.38
N SER A 366 -8.90 2.49 -0.73
CA SER A 366 -9.89 2.28 0.31
C SER A 366 -9.30 1.72 1.61
N VAL A 367 -9.42 2.47 2.70
CA VAL A 367 -8.98 2.03 4.03
C VAL A 367 -10.14 1.36 4.76
N LYS A 368 -10.15 0.03 4.84
CA LYS A 368 -11.20 -0.74 5.54
C LYS A 368 -10.86 -0.92 7.02
N GLY A 369 -11.69 -1.70 7.70
CA GLY A 369 -11.66 -1.88 9.15
C GLY A 369 -10.33 -2.43 9.67
N ASN A 370 -9.99 -1.97 10.88
CA ASN A 370 -8.78 -2.29 11.64
C ASN A 370 -7.50 -1.95 10.88
N SER A 371 -7.51 -0.82 10.18
CA SER A 371 -6.34 -0.25 9.51
C SER A 371 -5.85 1.00 10.24
N THR A 372 -4.55 1.06 10.54
CA THR A 372 -3.95 2.15 11.32
C THR A 372 -2.62 2.63 10.73
N ASN A 373 -2.31 3.92 10.85
CA ASN A 373 -1.07 4.53 10.33
C ASN A 373 -0.93 4.31 8.81
N VAL A 374 -1.85 4.89 8.04
CA VAL A 374 -1.86 4.80 6.58
C VAL A 374 -1.53 6.16 5.99
N HIS A 375 -0.50 6.23 5.14
CA HIS A 375 -0.12 7.42 4.39
C HIS A 375 -0.25 7.16 2.89
N VAL A 376 -1.03 8.00 2.24
CA VAL A 376 -1.25 7.97 0.79
C VAL A 376 -0.84 9.31 0.23
N SER A 377 0.10 9.34 -0.70
CA SER A 377 0.56 10.61 -1.28
C SER A 377 0.86 10.56 -2.77
N ASN A 378 0.63 11.68 -3.47
CA ASN A 378 0.91 11.80 -4.91
C ASN A 378 0.20 10.71 -5.73
N VAL A 379 -1.13 10.72 -5.69
CA VAL A 379 -1.97 9.75 -6.42
C VAL A 379 -2.92 10.48 -7.36
N VAL A 380 -3.03 10.00 -8.60
CA VAL A 380 -4.00 10.48 -9.58
C VAL A 380 -5.03 9.39 -9.83
N CYS A 381 -6.30 9.70 -9.62
CA CYS A 381 -7.40 8.76 -9.76
C CYS A 381 -8.37 9.21 -10.87
N TYR A 382 -8.79 8.29 -11.73
CA TYR A 382 -9.72 8.51 -12.82
C TYR A 382 -10.95 7.62 -12.66
N GLU A 383 -12.14 8.20 -12.86
CA GLU A 383 -13.42 7.46 -12.94
C GLU A 383 -13.75 6.61 -11.69
N SER A 384 -13.22 7.00 -10.53
CA SER A 384 -13.11 6.14 -9.34
C SER A 384 -13.91 6.65 -8.12
N GLY A 385 -13.78 5.96 -6.99
CA GLY A 385 -14.09 6.44 -5.64
C GLY A 385 -12.89 7.03 -4.90
N CYS A 386 -11.89 7.57 -5.61
CA CYS A 386 -10.71 8.31 -5.12
C CYS A 386 -10.20 7.91 -3.70
N ALA A 387 -10.09 8.85 -2.75
CA ALA A 387 -9.63 8.57 -1.38
C ALA A 387 -10.80 8.23 -0.44
N CYS A 388 -10.87 6.96 -0.03
CA CYS A 388 -11.99 6.43 0.74
C CYS A 388 -11.56 5.87 2.11
N ILE A 389 -12.34 6.16 3.15
CA ILE A 389 -12.42 5.33 4.36
C ILE A 389 -13.68 4.44 4.25
N GLY A 390 -13.49 3.13 4.31
CA GLY A 390 -14.53 2.13 4.46
C GLY A 390 -14.94 1.38 3.18
N SER A 391 -16.05 0.66 3.17
CA SER A 391 -17.03 0.61 4.25
C SER A 391 -16.50 -0.12 5.49
N ILE A 392 -16.89 0.36 6.67
CA ILE A 392 -16.60 -0.29 7.96
C ILE A 392 -17.85 -0.40 8.84
N GLY A 393 -17.83 -1.31 9.81
CA GLY A 393 -18.89 -1.49 10.80
C GLY A 393 -20.05 -2.37 10.32
N SER A 394 -19.83 -3.20 9.29
CA SER A 394 -20.89 -4.06 8.71
C SER A 394 -21.40 -5.12 9.68
N ASN A 395 -20.55 -5.56 10.61
CA ASN A 395 -20.91 -6.50 11.66
C ASN A 395 -21.25 -5.74 12.95
N SER A 396 -22.53 -5.70 13.34
CA SER A 396 -22.97 -5.00 14.55
C SER A 396 -22.44 -5.60 15.86
N GLY A 397 -21.98 -6.86 15.83
CA GLY A 397 -21.38 -7.56 16.97
C GLY A 397 -19.86 -7.42 17.07
N GLN A 398 -19.20 -6.84 16.06
CA GLN A 398 -17.75 -6.67 16.03
C GLN A 398 -17.41 -5.23 15.63
N PRO A 399 -16.79 -4.44 16.52
CA PRO A 399 -16.39 -3.09 16.17
C PRO A 399 -15.26 -3.09 15.14
N ASP A 400 -15.29 -2.13 14.21
CA ASP A 400 -14.20 -1.85 13.29
C ASP A 400 -13.54 -0.51 13.63
N TYR A 401 -12.21 -0.48 13.54
CA TYR A 401 -11.43 0.71 13.89
C TYR A 401 -10.58 1.21 12.71
N VAL A 402 -10.64 2.49 12.40
CA VAL A 402 -9.71 3.13 11.46
C VAL A 402 -9.15 4.36 12.12
N GLU A 403 -7.82 4.45 12.20
CA GLU A 403 -7.19 5.62 12.83
C GLU A 403 -5.83 5.99 12.24
N ASN A 404 -5.49 7.28 12.33
CA ASN A 404 -4.22 7.85 11.85
C ASN A 404 -4.04 7.62 10.33
N VAL A 405 -4.90 8.25 9.54
CA VAL A 405 -4.84 8.16 8.07
C VAL A 405 -4.56 9.54 7.49
N LEU A 406 -3.59 9.63 6.58
CA LEU A 406 -3.27 10.83 5.82
C LEU A 406 -3.36 10.53 4.33
N PHE A 407 -4.28 11.20 3.66
CA PHE A 407 -4.30 11.34 2.21
C PHE A 407 -3.77 12.74 1.87
N GLU A 408 -2.70 12.84 1.09
CA GLU A 408 -2.20 14.14 0.64
C GLU A 408 -1.76 14.19 -0.83
N ASN A 409 -1.94 15.34 -1.49
CA ASN A 409 -1.59 15.52 -2.90
C ASN A 409 -2.27 14.46 -3.79
N ILE A 410 -3.60 14.50 -3.81
CA ILE A 410 -4.44 13.58 -4.58
C ILE A 410 -5.22 14.35 -5.63
N THR A 411 -5.23 13.87 -6.87
CA THR A 411 -6.04 14.45 -7.95
C THR A 411 -7.10 13.45 -8.38
N CYS A 412 -8.37 13.87 -8.34
CA CYS A 412 -9.50 13.02 -8.72
C CYS A 412 -10.17 13.59 -9.98
N HIS A 413 -10.09 12.88 -11.09
CA HIS A 413 -10.74 13.24 -12.36
C HIS A 413 -11.99 12.39 -12.58
N HIS A 414 -13.09 13.04 -12.97
CA HIS A 414 -14.32 12.36 -13.40
C HIS A 414 -14.83 11.29 -12.42
N SER A 415 -14.48 11.44 -11.14
CA SER A 415 -14.68 10.43 -10.11
C SER A 415 -16.03 10.61 -9.44
N SER A 416 -16.55 9.53 -8.86
CA SER A 416 -17.80 9.56 -8.08
C SER A 416 -17.65 10.35 -6.78
N ASN A 417 -16.51 10.18 -6.11
CA ASN A 417 -16.18 10.86 -4.85
C ASN A 417 -14.69 11.23 -4.83
N ALA A 418 -14.29 12.17 -3.97
CA ALA A 418 -12.89 12.55 -3.82
C ALA A 418 -12.30 12.20 -2.44
N ALA A 419 -12.91 12.69 -1.36
CA ALA A 419 -12.40 12.58 0.01
C ALA A 419 -13.55 12.24 0.97
N TRP A 420 -13.79 10.95 1.18
CA TRP A 420 -15.06 10.49 1.73
C TRP A 420 -14.97 9.32 2.71
N ILE A 421 -15.98 9.22 3.58
CA ILE A 421 -16.09 8.20 4.64
C ILE A 421 -17.44 7.51 4.53
N LYS A 422 -17.43 6.19 4.34
CA LYS A 422 -18.63 5.35 4.31
C LYS A 422 -18.62 4.35 5.44
N THR A 423 -19.68 4.30 6.24
CA THR A 423 -19.84 3.27 7.28
C THR A 423 -21.22 2.63 7.21
N TYR A 424 -21.35 1.46 7.81
CA TYR A 424 -22.64 0.87 8.15
C TYR A 424 -23.12 1.40 9.52
N PRO A 425 -24.39 1.14 9.90
CA PRO A 425 -24.95 1.44 11.23
C PRO A 425 -24.36 0.54 12.33
N GLY A 426 -23.04 0.58 12.49
CA GLY A 426 -22.27 -0.36 13.30
C GLY A 426 -21.74 0.24 14.59
N THR A 427 -20.63 -0.33 15.06
CA THR A 427 -19.86 0.13 16.22
C THR A 427 -18.38 0.22 15.87
N GLY A 428 -17.59 0.91 16.71
CA GLY A 428 -16.17 1.17 16.46
C GLY A 428 -15.91 2.66 16.24
N HIS A 429 -14.85 3.00 15.50
CA HIS A 429 -14.55 4.40 15.20
C HIS A 429 -13.74 4.63 13.92
N VAL A 430 -13.92 5.81 13.34
CA VAL A 430 -12.95 6.48 12.46
C VAL A 430 -12.40 7.68 13.22
N ARG A 431 -11.07 7.78 13.35
CA ARG A 431 -10.45 8.85 14.13
C ARG A 431 -9.14 9.34 13.52
N ASN A 432 -8.87 10.65 13.63
CA ASN A 432 -7.61 11.23 13.19
C ASN A 432 -7.31 10.93 11.70
N VAL A 433 -8.20 11.40 10.84
CA VAL A 433 -8.09 11.27 9.38
C VAL A 433 -7.89 12.65 8.77
N THR A 434 -6.92 12.79 7.88
CA THR A 434 -6.65 14.03 7.16
C THR A 434 -6.70 13.80 5.66
N PHE A 435 -7.53 14.57 4.96
CA PHE A 435 -7.53 14.73 3.51
C PHE A 435 -6.96 16.11 3.21
N LYS A 436 -5.80 16.18 2.56
CA LYS A 436 -5.05 17.42 2.36
C LYS A 436 -4.59 17.58 0.92
N ASP A 437 -4.64 18.79 0.38
CA ASP A 437 -4.15 19.10 -0.97
C ASP A 437 -4.83 18.17 -2.02
N ILE A 438 -6.16 18.24 -2.08
CA ILE A 438 -6.98 17.41 -2.97
C ILE A 438 -7.52 18.27 -4.11
N VAL A 439 -7.20 17.90 -5.34
CA VAL A 439 -7.74 18.54 -6.55
C VAL A 439 -8.90 17.69 -7.07
N VAL A 440 -10.07 18.31 -7.22
CA VAL A 440 -11.26 17.65 -7.77
C VAL A 440 -11.58 18.24 -9.13
N ASP A 441 -11.70 17.39 -10.15
CA ASP A 441 -12.04 17.80 -11.50
C ASP A 441 -13.26 16.99 -11.97
N ASN A 442 -14.39 17.69 -12.07
CA ASN A 442 -15.66 17.14 -12.52
C ASN A 442 -16.10 15.89 -11.70
N VAL A 443 -16.00 16.01 -10.36
CA VAL A 443 -16.31 14.94 -9.41
C VAL A 443 -17.76 15.03 -8.94
N ASP A 444 -18.49 13.91 -8.90
CA ASP A 444 -19.94 13.93 -8.59
C ASP A 444 -20.22 14.45 -7.17
N GLN A 445 -19.54 13.88 -6.18
CA GLN A 445 -19.66 14.21 -4.76
C GLN A 445 -18.29 14.33 -4.09
N PRO A 446 -17.64 15.50 -4.17
CA PRO A 446 -16.25 15.67 -3.72
C PRO A 446 -16.01 15.24 -2.26
N ILE A 447 -16.76 15.82 -1.31
CA ILE A 447 -16.69 15.45 0.11
C ILE A 447 -18.00 14.78 0.50
N TYR A 448 -17.92 13.55 1.01
CA TYR A 448 -19.11 12.78 1.41
C TYR A 448 -18.88 12.00 2.70
N VAL A 449 -19.87 12.00 3.60
CA VAL A 449 -19.88 11.17 4.81
C VAL A 449 -21.26 10.57 5.00
N THR A 450 -21.31 9.24 5.19
CA THR A 450 -22.55 8.51 5.49
C THR A 450 -22.36 7.44 6.56
N PRO A 451 -23.30 7.30 7.52
CA PRO A 451 -23.25 6.29 8.56
C PRO A 451 -24.05 5.01 8.21
N CYS A 452 -24.60 4.92 6.99
CA CYS A 452 -25.54 3.87 6.59
C CYS A 452 -25.42 3.48 5.10
N ILE A 453 -24.19 3.34 4.62
CA ILE A 453 -23.90 3.00 3.22
C ILE A 453 -24.70 1.77 2.74
N TYR A 454 -25.12 1.79 1.47
CA TYR A 454 -25.97 0.82 0.76
C TYR A 454 -27.41 0.67 1.25
N SER A 455 -27.64 0.59 2.56
CA SER A 455 -29.00 0.37 3.09
C SER A 455 -29.85 1.64 3.10
N GLY A 456 -29.23 2.81 3.30
CA GLY A 456 -29.95 4.07 3.56
C GLY A 456 -30.82 4.03 4.83
N ASN A 457 -30.71 2.97 5.63
CA ASN A 457 -31.53 2.69 6.80
C ASN A 457 -30.68 2.74 8.07
N GLY A 458 -31.27 3.14 9.19
CA GLY A 458 -30.58 3.17 10.48
C GLY A 458 -29.45 4.21 10.58
N CYS A 459 -29.42 5.20 9.69
CA CYS A 459 -28.38 6.24 9.64
C CYS A 459 -28.24 6.98 10.98
N ASP A 460 -29.36 7.26 11.63
CA ASP A 460 -29.43 7.92 12.93
C ASP A 460 -29.26 6.98 14.14
N SER A 461 -29.13 5.67 13.91
CA SER A 461 -28.92 4.67 14.98
C SER A 461 -27.50 4.11 15.06
N SER A 462 -26.61 4.53 14.15
CA SER A 462 -25.21 4.09 14.18
C SER A 462 -24.52 4.53 15.47
N ARG A 463 -23.75 3.64 16.08
CA ARG A 463 -22.91 3.93 17.25
C ARG A 463 -21.43 4.01 16.89
N LEU A 464 -21.10 3.90 15.61
CA LEU A 464 -19.75 4.08 15.11
C LEU A 464 -19.42 5.57 15.11
N THR A 465 -18.40 5.96 15.86
CA THR A 465 -18.04 7.37 16.01
C THR A 465 -17.09 7.81 14.90
N ILE A 466 -17.31 8.99 14.33
CA ILE A 466 -16.41 9.62 13.36
C ILE A 466 -15.91 10.92 14.00
N SER A 467 -14.60 11.00 14.23
CA SER A 467 -14.00 12.08 15.01
C SER A 467 -12.65 12.53 14.47
N ASP A 468 -12.29 13.78 14.75
CA ASP A 468 -10.98 14.35 14.40
C ASP A 468 -10.65 14.15 12.91
N VAL A 469 -11.54 14.63 12.04
CA VAL A 469 -11.36 14.55 10.58
C VAL A 469 -11.08 15.94 10.02
N THR A 470 -9.99 16.07 9.29
CA THR A 470 -9.59 17.32 8.64
C THR A 470 -9.70 17.21 7.13
N TRP A 471 -10.41 18.14 6.50
CA TRP A 471 -10.29 18.43 5.08
C TRP A 471 -9.58 19.76 4.92
N LYS A 472 -8.45 19.77 4.20
CA LYS A 472 -7.62 20.96 4.02
C LYS A 472 -7.22 21.13 2.57
N ASN A 473 -7.40 22.33 2.02
CA ASN A 473 -7.01 22.66 0.65
C ASN A 473 -7.63 21.67 -0.36
N VAL A 474 -8.97 21.62 -0.38
CA VAL A 474 -9.74 20.82 -1.34
C VAL A 474 -10.33 21.76 -2.37
N THR A 475 -9.85 21.68 -3.61
CA THR A 475 -10.13 22.71 -4.62
C THR A 475 -10.51 22.11 -5.98
N GLY A 476 -11.35 22.83 -6.74
CA GLY A 476 -11.67 22.48 -8.13
C GLY A 476 -13.17 22.44 -8.41
N THR A 477 -13.63 21.44 -9.16
CA THR A 477 -15.01 21.38 -9.68
C THR A 477 -15.81 20.12 -9.30
N SER A 478 -17.07 20.34 -8.92
CA SER A 478 -18.07 19.29 -8.74
C SER A 478 -18.94 19.15 -10.00
N ARG A 479 -19.25 17.92 -10.42
CA ARG A 479 -20.12 17.66 -11.59
C ARG A 479 -21.55 18.15 -11.34
N TYR A 480 -22.03 17.94 -10.12
CA TYR A 480 -23.35 18.40 -9.69
C TYR A 480 -23.22 19.62 -8.76
N ASN A 481 -24.33 20.29 -8.50
CA ASN A 481 -24.44 21.46 -7.62
C ASN A 481 -24.24 21.14 -6.12
N VAL A 482 -23.40 20.17 -5.77
CA VAL A 482 -23.12 19.71 -4.41
C VAL A 482 -21.61 19.59 -4.25
N ALA A 483 -21.03 20.38 -3.34
CA ALA A 483 -19.61 20.31 -2.99
C ALA A 483 -19.38 19.34 -1.82
N VAL A 484 -20.29 19.37 -0.84
CA VAL A 484 -20.17 18.61 0.41
C VAL A 484 -21.52 18.01 0.77
N GLY A 485 -21.53 16.72 1.10
CA GLY A 485 -22.68 16.02 1.67
C GLY A 485 -22.28 15.24 2.91
N ILE A 486 -22.59 15.74 4.10
CA ILE A 486 -22.22 15.10 5.37
C ILE A 486 -23.47 14.81 6.17
N HIS A 487 -23.76 13.52 6.34
CA HIS A 487 -24.69 13.06 7.35
C HIS A 487 -23.95 12.26 8.40
N CYS A 488 -24.04 12.69 9.66
CA CYS A 488 -23.56 11.94 10.81
C CYS A 488 -24.75 11.34 11.56
N SER A 489 -24.52 10.28 12.33
CA SER A 489 -25.60 9.68 13.10
C SER A 489 -26.01 10.57 14.27
N SER A 490 -27.31 10.79 14.52
CA SER A 490 -27.74 11.50 15.73
C SER A 490 -27.46 10.72 17.04
N ALA A 491 -27.37 9.39 16.99
CA ALA A 491 -26.95 8.57 18.14
C ALA A 491 -25.44 8.69 18.45
N ALA A 492 -24.63 9.06 17.45
CA ALA A 492 -23.19 9.29 17.59
C ALA A 492 -22.75 10.48 16.70
N PRO A 493 -23.09 11.73 17.09
CA PRO A 493 -22.77 12.92 16.27
C PRO A 493 -21.28 13.03 16.00
N CYS A 494 -20.91 13.48 14.80
CA CYS A 494 -19.49 13.67 14.46
C CYS A 494 -18.87 14.78 15.30
N THR A 495 -17.59 14.63 15.65
CA THR A 495 -16.87 15.59 16.50
C THR A 495 -15.50 15.92 15.93
N GLY A 496 -14.95 17.10 16.26
CA GLY A 496 -13.58 17.45 15.85
C GLY A 496 -13.39 17.56 14.33
N PHE A 497 -14.46 17.86 13.57
CA PHE A 497 -14.32 18.10 12.14
C PHE A 497 -13.69 19.47 11.90
N HIS A 498 -12.70 19.53 11.02
CA HIS A 498 -12.00 20.75 10.64
C HIS A 498 -11.94 20.89 9.12
N PHE A 499 -12.32 22.06 8.63
CA PHE A 499 -12.32 22.41 7.22
C PHE A 499 -11.51 23.69 7.04
N GLU A 500 -10.55 23.65 6.13
CA GLU A 500 -9.67 24.78 5.82
C GLU A 500 -9.48 24.83 4.31
N ASP A 501 -9.65 26.01 3.71
CA ASP A 501 -9.43 26.23 2.27
C ASP A 501 -10.21 25.23 1.37
N ILE A 502 -11.53 25.19 1.55
CA ILE A 502 -12.44 24.40 0.71
C ILE A 502 -13.01 25.31 -0.39
N ASP A 503 -12.55 25.14 -1.63
CA ASP A 503 -13.01 25.92 -2.80
C ASP A 503 -13.44 24.99 -3.94
N ILE A 504 -14.68 24.49 -3.83
CA ILE A 504 -15.28 23.59 -4.83
C ILE A 504 -16.44 24.33 -5.50
N LYS A 505 -16.38 24.41 -6.83
CA LYS A 505 -17.39 25.09 -7.66
C LYS A 505 -18.11 24.08 -8.55
N SER A 506 -19.39 24.28 -8.79
CA SER A 506 -20.10 23.47 -9.77
C SER A 506 -19.54 23.72 -11.17
N VAL A 507 -19.38 22.68 -11.98
CA VAL A 507 -19.04 22.83 -13.42
C VAL A 507 -20.07 23.68 -14.16
N ALA A 508 -21.33 23.68 -13.71
CA ALA A 508 -22.40 24.52 -14.27
C ALA A 508 -22.33 25.98 -13.80
N GLY A 509 -21.37 26.33 -12.93
CA GLY A 509 -21.29 27.63 -12.28
C GLY A 509 -22.25 27.78 -11.09
N GLY A 510 -22.19 28.95 -10.43
CA GLY A 510 -22.98 29.26 -9.24
C GLY A 510 -22.38 28.72 -7.93
N THR A 511 -23.11 28.91 -6.84
CA THR A 511 -22.69 28.46 -5.51
C THR A 511 -23.08 26.98 -5.32
N SER A 512 -22.09 26.12 -5.08
CA SER A 512 -22.34 24.70 -4.76
C SER A 512 -22.94 24.54 -3.37
N LYS A 513 -23.86 23.58 -3.22
CA LYS A 513 -24.47 23.25 -1.93
C LYS A 513 -23.47 22.59 -0.98
N VAL A 514 -23.62 22.91 0.30
CA VAL A 514 -22.90 22.30 1.42
C VAL A 514 -23.94 21.75 2.40
N LEU A 515 -24.18 20.44 2.33
CA LEU A 515 -25.21 19.76 3.12
C LEU A 515 -24.59 19.17 4.37
N CYS A 516 -25.14 19.47 5.54
CA CYS A 516 -24.61 18.97 6.82
C CYS A 516 -25.72 18.54 7.78
N SER A 517 -25.48 17.46 8.52
CA SER A 517 -26.33 16.99 9.61
C SER A 517 -25.51 16.35 10.72
N ASN A 518 -25.90 16.63 11.98
CA ASN A 518 -25.34 16.00 13.19
C ASN A 518 -23.82 16.14 13.38
N ILE A 519 -23.24 17.28 12.97
CA ILE A 519 -21.86 17.66 13.28
C ILE A 519 -21.85 18.51 14.55
N LYS A 520 -21.20 18.03 15.61
CA LYS A 520 -21.08 18.77 16.87
C LYS A 520 -20.15 19.97 16.69
N ASN A 521 -20.57 21.13 17.22
CA ASN A 521 -19.85 22.40 17.08
C ASN A 521 -19.60 22.80 15.61
N GLN A 522 -20.54 22.51 14.71
CA GLN A 522 -20.42 22.81 13.27
C GLN A 522 -20.07 24.28 12.98
N ALA A 523 -20.58 25.23 13.76
CA ALA A 523 -20.27 26.65 13.57
C ALA A 523 -18.77 27.00 13.67
N THR A 524 -17.98 26.17 14.35
CA THR A 524 -16.52 26.36 14.52
C THR A 524 -15.69 25.37 13.71
N SER A 525 -16.31 24.55 12.84
CA SER A 525 -15.58 23.55 12.05
C SER A 525 -14.83 24.15 10.87
N GLY A 526 -15.09 25.42 10.51
CA GLY A 526 -14.54 26.06 9.29
C GLY A 526 -15.35 25.80 8.02
N LEU A 527 -16.50 25.12 8.13
CA LEU A 527 -17.42 24.86 7.01
C LEU A 527 -18.76 25.55 7.24
N THR A 528 -19.21 26.39 6.31
CA THR A 528 -20.55 27.00 6.34
C THR A 528 -21.54 26.11 5.59
N CYS A 529 -22.44 25.46 6.33
CA CYS A 529 -23.47 24.61 5.75
C CYS A 529 -24.64 25.45 5.20
N THR A 530 -25.09 25.12 3.99
CA THR A 530 -26.19 25.83 3.30
C THR A 530 -27.54 25.17 3.56
N GLU A 531 -27.57 23.84 3.71
CA GLU A 531 -28.80 23.06 3.87
C GLU A 531 -28.55 21.83 4.77
N THR A 532 -29.63 21.17 5.19
CA THR A 532 -29.58 19.91 5.95
C THR A 532 -29.25 18.74 5.02
N CYS A 533 -28.33 17.86 5.41
CA CYS A 533 -28.06 16.62 4.67
C CYS A 533 -29.07 15.53 5.08
N PRO A 534 -29.91 15.00 4.15
CA PRO A 534 -30.82 13.90 4.46
C PRO A 534 -30.09 12.66 4.98
N ALA A 535 -30.73 11.92 5.90
CA ALA A 535 -30.17 10.70 6.48
C ALA A 535 -29.77 9.66 5.42
N ASN A 536 -30.63 9.47 4.43
CA ASN A 536 -30.43 8.54 3.33
C ASN A 536 -29.79 9.21 2.09
N TRP A 537 -28.97 10.25 2.27
CA TRP A 537 -28.29 10.90 1.15
C TRP A 537 -27.45 9.86 0.38
N PRO A 538 -27.66 9.73 -0.95
CA PRO A 538 -27.14 8.59 -1.70
C PRO A 538 -25.62 8.65 -1.90
N GLN A 539 -24.99 7.48 -2.01
CA GLN A 539 -23.59 7.36 -2.37
C GLN A 539 -23.27 7.92 -3.76
N GLN A 540 -24.16 7.67 -4.72
CA GLN A 540 -24.01 8.12 -6.11
C GLN A 540 -25.09 9.14 -6.44
N LEU A 541 -24.68 10.27 -7.00
CA LEU A 541 -25.61 11.26 -7.51
C LEU A 541 -25.95 10.99 -8.97
N ARG A 542 -27.16 11.43 -9.33
CA ARG A 542 -27.61 11.54 -10.72
C ARG A 542 -28.31 12.88 -10.83
N GLY A 543 -27.70 13.81 -11.54
CA GLY A 543 -28.21 15.17 -11.73
C GLY A 543 -28.02 16.09 -10.51
N ASN A 544 -28.40 17.34 -10.71
CA ASN A 544 -28.42 18.37 -9.66
C ASN A 544 -29.64 18.10 -8.75
N ARG A 545 -29.37 17.70 -7.50
CA ARG A 545 -30.40 17.39 -6.50
C ARG A 545 -30.77 18.58 -5.64
#